data_AF-A0A7R9F5K3-F1
#
_entry.id   AF-A0A7R9F5K3-F1
#
_cell.length_a   1.000
_cell.length_b   1.000
_cell.length_c   1.000
_cell.angle_alpha   90.00
_cell.angle_beta   90.00
_cell.angle_gamma   90.00
#
_symmetry.space_group_name_H-M   'P 1'
#
loop_
_entity.id
_entity.type
_entity.pdbx_description
1 polymer ?
#
loop_
_entity_poly.entity_id
_entity_poly.type
_entity_poly.pdbx_seq_one_letter_code
_entity_poly.pdbx_strand_id
1 'polypeptide(L)'
;MQTQDFFPGLINVAYVLRPASFLQKALSEVSSKIFKDEFKFRVVVCNYLEELHEHIDTSQLTVDLGGDLPYCHEDWLKHRVALEKFSSNTKTVSVSLDDFTHSLEDTEFPNDVDATQQLLKSQGVQYSLLKKEILDAAKHGEALLDSIRNHPSGDSKLTYSEDKLYRVCPYILGNVTAVERLLVQLEETERTFDEFWQNHSSRLRQCLELRMFEQDFKDLQSDIDRAEELIVTGQQLLSSRHHGPLDCVQPKCSELERMCTQLFDRLTSRFQTLTKCRELQERIEKANKWCACGIDLLASQQMEKCWSSAEQAEQCLADIQCFIASAEQFKLSNPKEFRSLFQDSITPETKALVTQV
;
A
#
# COMPACT_ATOMS: atom_id res chain seq x y z
N MET A 1 -2.28 2.83 -40.52
CA MET A 1 -2.39 2.45 -39.10
C MET A 1 -1.92 1.00 -39.01
N GLN A 2 -0.87 0.67 -38.26
CA GLN A 2 -0.32 -0.69 -38.28
C GLN A 2 -1.24 -1.60 -37.46
N THR A 3 -1.89 -2.56 -38.11
CA THR A 3 -2.84 -3.51 -37.50
C THR A 3 -2.24 -4.29 -36.31
N GLN A 4 -0.91 -4.41 -36.27
CA GLN A 4 -0.13 -5.06 -35.22
C GLN A 4 -0.32 -4.43 -33.82
N ASP A 5 -0.59 -3.12 -33.75
CA ASP A 5 -0.64 -2.38 -32.47
C ASP A 5 -1.85 -2.77 -31.59
N PHE A 6 -2.82 -3.48 -32.18
CA PHE A 6 -4.06 -3.92 -31.49
C PHE A 6 -4.01 -5.37 -31.01
N PHE A 7 -2.92 -6.10 -31.26
CA PHE A 7 -2.80 -7.51 -30.89
C PHE A 7 -1.68 -7.68 -29.85
N PRO A 8 -1.89 -8.50 -28.79
CA PRO A 8 -0.91 -8.72 -27.74
C PRO A 8 0.32 -9.53 -28.19
N GLY A 9 0.35 -10.00 -29.43
CA GLY A 9 1.45 -10.78 -30.00
C GLY A 9 1.63 -10.49 -31.49
N LEU A 10 2.76 -10.93 -32.03
CA LEU A 10 3.10 -10.74 -33.44
C LEU A 10 2.11 -11.49 -34.34
N ILE A 11 1.48 -10.76 -35.26
CA ILE A 11 0.66 -11.37 -36.31
C ILE A 11 1.63 -11.97 -37.32
N ASN A 12 1.65 -13.29 -37.44
CA ASN A 12 2.52 -13.97 -38.40
C ASN A 12 1.84 -14.20 -39.75
N VAL A 13 0.55 -14.57 -39.71
CA VAL A 13 -0.24 -14.90 -40.88
C VAL A 13 -1.70 -14.45 -40.68
N ALA A 14 -2.32 -13.92 -41.73
CA ALA A 14 -3.76 -13.68 -41.80
C ALA A 14 -4.37 -14.49 -42.93
N TYR A 15 -5.45 -15.23 -42.63
CA TYR A 15 -6.22 -15.99 -43.61
C TYR A 15 -7.50 -15.23 -43.95
N VAL A 16 -7.76 -15.03 -45.23
CA VAL A 16 -8.93 -14.26 -45.72
C VAL A 16 -9.77 -15.16 -46.62
N LEU A 17 -11.00 -15.45 -46.19
CA LEU A 17 -11.95 -16.23 -46.97
C LEU A 17 -12.65 -15.35 -48.02
N ARG A 18 -12.63 -15.76 -49.29
CA ARG A 18 -13.29 -15.01 -50.36
C ARG A 18 -14.81 -15.08 -50.22
N PRO A 19 -15.53 -13.96 -50.47
CA PRO A 19 -16.99 -13.99 -50.49
C PRO A 19 -17.53 -14.89 -51.61
N ALA A 20 -18.63 -15.59 -51.35
CA ALA A 20 -19.21 -16.54 -52.30
C ALA A 20 -19.79 -15.89 -53.57
N SER A 21 -20.24 -14.63 -53.49
CA SER A 21 -21.00 -13.93 -54.55
C SER A 21 -20.11 -13.37 -55.67
N PHE A 22 -20.52 -13.58 -56.93
CA PHE A 22 -19.78 -13.21 -58.14
C PHE A 22 -19.35 -11.73 -58.20
N LEU A 23 -20.23 -10.80 -57.77
CA LEU A 23 -19.93 -9.36 -57.75
C LEU A 23 -18.92 -8.96 -56.65
N GLN A 24 -18.83 -9.72 -55.56
CA GLN A 24 -17.85 -9.51 -54.50
C GLN A 24 -16.47 -10.09 -54.86
N LYS A 25 -16.43 -11.13 -55.70
CA LYS A 25 -15.18 -11.73 -56.21
C LYS A 25 -14.39 -10.76 -57.09
N ALA A 26 -15.06 -10.04 -57.99
CA ALA A 26 -14.41 -9.05 -58.87
C ALA A 26 -13.80 -7.84 -58.10
N LEU A 27 -14.44 -7.43 -56.99
CA LEU A 27 -13.93 -6.36 -56.12
C LEU A 27 -12.76 -6.84 -55.22
N SER A 28 -12.77 -8.11 -54.82
CA SER A 28 -11.70 -8.73 -54.02
C SER A 28 -10.37 -8.87 -54.79
N GLU A 29 -10.41 -9.10 -56.11
CA GLU A 29 -9.19 -9.21 -56.94
C GLU A 29 -8.41 -7.91 -57.07
N VAL A 30 -9.09 -6.77 -57.18
CA VAL A 30 -8.47 -5.43 -57.22
C VAL A 30 -7.91 -5.06 -55.84
N SER A 31 -8.61 -5.44 -54.78
CA SER A 31 -8.26 -5.14 -53.39
C SER A 31 -7.09 -6.00 -52.86
N SER A 32 -6.99 -7.27 -53.23
CA SER A 32 -5.93 -8.19 -52.78
C SER A 32 -4.52 -7.83 -53.27
N LYS A 33 -4.40 -7.13 -54.41
CA LYS A 33 -3.12 -6.59 -54.90
C LYS A 33 -2.67 -5.34 -54.13
N ILE A 34 -3.60 -4.56 -53.59
CA ILE A 34 -3.30 -3.33 -52.84
C ILE A 34 -2.88 -3.66 -51.40
N PHE A 35 -3.43 -4.73 -50.82
CA PHE A 35 -3.17 -5.11 -49.43
C PHE A 35 -1.86 -5.88 -49.18
N LYS A 36 -1.24 -6.47 -50.21
CA LYS A 36 -0.03 -7.29 -50.02
C LYS A 36 1.22 -6.48 -49.64
N ASP A 37 1.29 -5.21 -50.02
CA ASP A 37 2.47 -4.36 -49.80
C ASP A 37 2.38 -3.52 -48.51
N GLU A 38 1.23 -3.50 -47.82
CA GLU A 38 1.02 -2.66 -46.62
C GLU A 38 1.17 -3.39 -45.28
N PHE A 39 1.14 -4.73 -45.27
CA PHE A 39 1.19 -5.51 -44.03
C PHE A 39 2.55 -6.17 -43.79
N LYS A 40 3.01 -6.12 -42.54
CA LYS A 40 4.27 -6.77 -42.10
C LYS A 40 4.14 -8.29 -41.91
N PHE A 41 3.01 -8.89 -42.31
CA PHE A 41 2.68 -10.30 -42.07
C PHE A 41 2.14 -10.96 -43.33
N ARG A 42 2.23 -12.30 -43.39
CA ARG A 42 1.81 -13.06 -44.57
C ARG A 42 0.28 -13.08 -44.69
N VAL A 43 -0.26 -12.72 -45.84
CA VAL A 43 -1.70 -12.83 -46.13
C VAL A 43 -1.96 -14.00 -47.08
N VAL A 44 -2.80 -14.94 -46.67
CA VAL A 44 -3.24 -16.11 -47.47
C VAL A 44 -4.73 -15.93 -47.77
N VAL A 45 -5.10 -16.02 -49.05
CA VAL A 45 -6.49 -15.84 -49.50
C VAL A 45 -7.06 -17.19 -49.89
N CYS A 46 -8.06 -17.67 -49.14
CA CYS A 46 -8.74 -18.93 -49.37
C CYS A 46 -9.97 -18.71 -50.25
N ASN A 47 -10.19 -19.59 -51.23
CA ASN A 47 -11.27 -19.48 -52.21
C ASN A 47 -12.58 -20.09 -51.72
N TYR A 48 -12.49 -21.07 -50.82
CA TYR A 48 -13.61 -21.79 -50.21
C TYR A 48 -13.19 -22.28 -48.81
N LEU A 49 -14.16 -22.75 -48.04
CA LEU A 49 -13.98 -23.02 -46.62
C LEU A 49 -13.04 -24.20 -46.36
N GLU A 50 -13.08 -25.21 -47.21
CA GLU A 50 -12.23 -26.40 -47.11
C GLU A 50 -10.74 -26.06 -47.31
N GLU A 51 -10.41 -25.06 -48.14
CA GLU A 51 -9.03 -24.56 -48.29
C GLU A 51 -8.54 -23.86 -47.00
N LEU A 52 -9.44 -23.27 -46.21
CA LEU A 52 -9.09 -22.74 -44.88
C LEU A 52 -8.77 -23.88 -43.91
N HIS A 53 -9.50 -24.99 -43.98
CA HIS A 53 -9.31 -26.18 -43.13
C HIS A 53 -8.00 -26.94 -43.43
N GLU A 54 -7.44 -26.79 -44.64
CA GLU A 54 -6.09 -27.29 -44.95
C GLU A 54 -4.97 -26.52 -44.20
N HIS A 55 -5.28 -25.31 -43.72
CA HIS A 55 -4.32 -24.42 -43.06
C HIS A 55 -4.53 -24.29 -41.56
N ILE A 56 -5.77 -24.39 -41.08
CA ILE A 56 -6.15 -24.22 -39.68
C ILE A 56 -7.00 -25.41 -39.26
N ASP A 57 -6.62 -26.03 -38.15
CA ASP A 57 -7.40 -27.11 -37.55
C ASP A 57 -8.82 -26.62 -37.20
N THR A 58 -9.84 -27.42 -37.51
CA THR A 58 -11.24 -27.08 -37.25
C THR A 58 -11.53 -26.81 -35.77
N SER A 59 -10.74 -27.39 -34.86
CA SER A 59 -10.81 -27.15 -33.41
C SER A 59 -10.46 -25.72 -32.98
N GLN A 60 -9.85 -24.94 -33.88
CA GLN A 60 -9.48 -23.55 -33.65
C GLN A 60 -10.40 -22.57 -34.37
N LEU A 61 -11.40 -23.06 -35.10
CA LEU A 61 -12.34 -22.27 -35.88
C LEU A 61 -13.72 -22.25 -35.22
N THR A 62 -14.39 -21.10 -35.29
CA THR A 62 -15.77 -20.96 -34.82
C THR A 62 -16.74 -21.76 -35.71
N VAL A 63 -17.95 -22.03 -35.21
CA VAL A 63 -18.99 -22.78 -35.94
C VAL A 63 -19.34 -22.12 -37.28
N ASP A 64 -19.35 -20.81 -37.32
CA ASP A 64 -19.53 -19.95 -38.50
C ASP A 64 -18.45 -20.13 -39.58
N LEU A 65 -17.29 -20.71 -39.22
CA LEU A 65 -16.21 -21.12 -40.12
C LEU A 65 -16.08 -22.65 -40.24
N GLY A 66 -17.13 -23.39 -39.88
CA GLY A 66 -17.17 -24.85 -39.99
C GLY A 66 -16.28 -25.58 -38.98
N GLY A 67 -15.90 -24.92 -37.87
CA GLY A 67 -15.15 -25.53 -36.78
C GLY A 67 -16.01 -25.88 -35.56
N ASP A 68 -15.35 -26.36 -34.50
CA ASP A 68 -15.95 -26.77 -33.23
C ASP A 68 -15.53 -25.90 -32.04
N LEU A 69 -14.81 -24.80 -32.28
CA LEU A 69 -14.49 -23.82 -31.23
C LEU A 69 -15.79 -23.13 -30.76
N PRO A 70 -16.19 -23.31 -29.49
CA PRO A 70 -17.32 -22.57 -28.96
C PRO A 70 -16.92 -21.10 -28.88
N TYR A 71 -17.72 -20.20 -29.43
CA TYR A 71 -17.51 -18.76 -29.34
C TYR A 71 -18.85 -18.04 -29.42
N CYS A 72 -19.05 -17.06 -28.55
CA CYS A 72 -20.17 -16.14 -28.60
C CYS A 72 -19.62 -14.71 -28.50
N HIS A 73 -19.75 -13.94 -29.58
CA HIS A 73 -19.24 -12.59 -29.64
C HIS A 73 -19.88 -11.68 -28.58
N GLU A 74 -21.20 -11.83 -28.39
CA GLU A 74 -21.98 -11.04 -27.44
C GLU A 74 -21.53 -11.29 -25.99
N ASP A 75 -21.32 -12.57 -25.61
CA ASP A 75 -20.82 -12.93 -24.28
C ASP A 75 -19.39 -12.45 -24.07
N TRP A 76 -18.51 -12.64 -25.07
CA TRP A 76 -17.13 -12.16 -24.98
C TRP A 76 -17.08 -10.64 -24.79
N LEU A 77 -17.87 -9.89 -25.57
CA LEU A 77 -17.94 -8.44 -25.48
C LEU A 77 -18.48 -7.99 -24.13
N LYS A 78 -19.56 -8.61 -23.64
CA LYS A 78 -20.15 -8.35 -22.32
C LYS A 78 -19.13 -8.56 -21.20
N HIS A 79 -18.43 -9.69 -21.21
CA HIS A 79 -17.38 -9.97 -20.22
C HIS A 79 -16.20 -9.00 -20.33
N ARG A 80 -15.79 -8.65 -21.55
CA ARG A 80 -14.69 -7.70 -21.77
C ARG A 80 -15.02 -6.32 -21.23
N VAL A 81 -16.21 -5.80 -21.51
CA VAL A 81 -16.67 -4.51 -20.99
C VAL A 81 -16.77 -4.52 -19.46
N ALA A 82 -17.24 -5.62 -18.86
CA ALA A 82 -17.29 -5.75 -17.41
C ALA A 82 -15.89 -5.79 -16.77
N LEU A 83 -14.95 -6.51 -17.36
CA LEU A 83 -13.54 -6.53 -16.95
C LEU A 83 -12.89 -5.14 -17.06
N GLU A 84 -13.13 -4.40 -18.13
CA GLU A 84 -12.61 -3.04 -18.29
C GLU A 84 -13.16 -2.08 -17.22
N LYS A 85 -14.45 -2.18 -16.90
CA LYS A 85 -15.05 -1.42 -15.80
C LYS A 85 -14.43 -1.78 -14.45
N PHE A 86 -14.25 -3.08 -14.18
CA PHE A 86 -13.62 -3.54 -12.95
C PHE A 86 -12.16 -3.04 -12.85
N SER A 87 -11.38 -3.16 -13.91
CA SER A 87 -10.01 -2.64 -13.97
C SER A 87 -9.96 -1.13 -13.75
N SER A 88 -10.90 -0.37 -14.32
CA SER A 88 -11.02 1.07 -14.08
C SER A 88 -11.33 1.37 -12.62
N ASN A 89 -12.23 0.62 -11.99
CA ASN A 89 -12.56 0.78 -10.58
C ASN A 89 -11.35 0.51 -9.68
N THR A 90 -10.60 -0.58 -9.92
CA THR A 90 -9.36 -0.88 -9.18
C THR A 90 -8.36 0.27 -9.28
N LYS A 91 -8.19 0.87 -10.46
CA LYS A 91 -7.31 2.04 -10.63
C LYS A 91 -7.78 3.25 -9.84
N THR A 92 -9.09 3.53 -9.83
CA THR A 92 -9.65 4.65 -9.04
C THR A 92 -9.43 4.44 -7.54
N VAL A 93 -9.62 3.21 -7.06
CA VAL A 93 -9.31 2.86 -5.66
C VAL A 93 -7.83 3.07 -5.38
N SER A 94 -6.92 2.56 -6.21
CA SER A 94 -5.47 2.77 -6.03
C SER A 94 -5.09 4.24 -5.96
N VAL A 95 -5.59 5.09 -6.86
CA VAL A 95 -5.34 6.54 -6.84
C VAL A 95 -5.82 7.17 -5.53
N SER A 96 -7.01 6.79 -5.05
CA SER A 96 -7.56 7.34 -3.81
C SER A 96 -6.74 6.93 -2.57
N LEU A 97 -6.17 5.72 -2.58
CA LEU A 97 -5.26 5.24 -1.54
C LEU A 97 -3.92 5.97 -1.59
N ASP A 98 -3.37 6.19 -2.78
CA ASP A 98 -2.13 6.94 -2.96
C ASP A 98 -2.30 8.37 -2.44
N ASP A 99 -3.37 9.07 -2.85
CA ASP A 99 -3.66 10.44 -2.40
C ASP A 99 -3.78 10.53 -0.87
N PHE A 100 -4.47 9.57 -0.25
CA PHE A 100 -4.60 9.54 1.21
C PHE A 100 -3.26 9.23 1.90
N THR A 101 -2.49 8.27 1.36
CA THR A 101 -1.17 7.91 1.90
C THR A 101 -0.22 9.12 1.87
N HIS A 102 -0.15 9.83 0.75
CA HIS A 102 0.64 11.06 0.65
C HIS A 102 0.16 12.13 1.66
N SER A 103 -1.16 12.30 1.81
CA SER A 103 -1.70 13.21 2.81
C SER A 103 -1.32 12.83 4.25
N LEU A 104 -1.19 11.53 4.56
CA LEU A 104 -0.76 11.07 5.88
C LEU A 104 0.74 11.30 6.12
N GLU A 105 1.57 11.11 5.11
CA GLU A 105 3.02 11.37 5.18
C GLU A 105 3.33 12.86 5.39
N ASP A 106 2.56 13.74 4.76
CA ASP A 106 2.68 15.20 4.90
C ASP A 106 2.02 15.74 6.19
N THR A 107 1.36 14.87 6.98
CA THR A 107 0.68 15.31 8.21
C THR A 107 1.67 15.65 9.30
N GLU A 108 1.68 16.92 9.72
CA GLU A 108 2.35 17.34 10.94
C GLU A 108 1.52 16.95 12.18
N PHE A 109 2.16 16.36 13.19
CA PHE A 109 1.48 15.96 14.42
C PHE A 109 1.19 17.19 15.31
N PRO A 110 -0.06 17.37 15.79
CA PRO A 110 -0.41 18.49 16.65
C PRO A 110 0.34 18.50 17.98
N ASN A 111 0.32 19.65 18.65
CA ASN A 111 0.99 19.87 19.93
C ASN A 111 0.05 19.89 21.14
N ASP A 112 -1.25 19.66 20.94
CA ASP A 112 -2.27 19.59 22.00
C ASP A 112 -3.12 18.31 21.90
N VAL A 113 -3.77 17.96 23.01
CA VAL A 113 -4.54 16.72 23.16
C VAL A 113 -5.77 16.70 22.24
N ASP A 114 -6.53 17.78 22.20
CA ASP A 114 -7.79 17.85 21.47
C ASP A 114 -7.59 17.75 19.96
N ALA A 115 -6.64 18.51 19.41
CA ALA A 115 -6.30 18.48 17.99
C ALA A 115 -5.74 17.11 17.58
N THR A 116 -4.87 16.51 18.41
CA THR A 116 -4.32 15.17 18.12
C THR A 116 -5.42 14.10 18.13
N GLN A 117 -6.34 14.17 19.09
CA GLN A 117 -7.48 13.26 19.19
C GLN A 117 -8.45 13.40 18.00
N GLN A 118 -8.72 14.63 17.58
CA GLN A 118 -9.56 14.91 16.41
C GLN A 118 -8.90 14.43 15.12
N LEU A 119 -7.60 14.67 14.95
CA LEU A 119 -6.84 14.21 13.81
C LEU A 119 -6.87 12.68 13.68
N LEU A 120 -6.59 11.97 14.76
CA LEU A 120 -6.64 10.50 14.81
C LEU A 120 -8.03 9.97 14.43
N LYS A 121 -9.09 10.61 14.94
CA LYS A 121 -10.48 10.24 14.62
C LYS A 121 -10.80 10.50 13.15
N SER A 122 -10.46 11.69 12.64
CA SER A 122 -10.70 12.10 11.26
C SER A 122 -10.03 11.14 10.27
N GLN A 123 -8.73 10.91 10.45
CA GLN A 123 -7.96 10.00 9.59
C GLN A 123 -8.45 8.56 9.70
N GLY A 124 -8.87 8.11 10.89
CA GLY A 124 -9.43 6.77 11.07
C GLY A 124 -10.77 6.56 10.36
N VAL A 125 -11.59 7.60 10.25
CA VAL A 125 -12.81 7.55 9.43
C VAL A 125 -12.46 7.45 7.96
N GLN A 126 -11.50 8.24 7.45
CA GLN A 126 -11.07 8.18 6.04
C GLN A 126 -10.48 6.82 5.69
N TYR A 127 -9.58 6.28 6.53
CA TYR A 127 -9.06 4.92 6.40
C TYR A 127 -10.19 3.89 6.30
N SER A 128 -11.19 3.96 7.19
CA SER A 128 -12.30 3.01 7.21
C SER A 128 -13.16 3.06 5.93
N LEU A 129 -13.34 4.27 5.37
CA LEU A 129 -14.06 4.46 4.10
C LEU A 129 -13.29 3.85 2.93
N LEU A 130 -12.00 4.18 2.80
CA LEU A 130 -11.14 3.65 1.73
C LEU A 130 -10.98 2.13 1.83
N LYS A 131 -10.79 1.60 3.04
CA LYS A 131 -10.76 0.15 3.27
C LYS A 131 -12.04 -0.52 2.79
N LYS A 132 -13.20 0.08 3.05
CA LYS A 132 -14.47 -0.42 2.53
C LYS A 132 -14.51 -0.40 1.00
N GLU A 133 -14.01 0.64 0.35
CA GLU A 133 -13.96 0.73 -1.11
C GLU A 133 -13.12 -0.39 -1.73
N ILE A 134 -11.96 -0.71 -1.15
CA ILE A 134 -11.13 -1.86 -1.58
C ILE A 134 -11.92 -3.16 -1.47
N LEU A 135 -12.55 -3.40 -0.32
CA LEU A 135 -13.32 -4.62 -0.07
C LEU A 135 -14.54 -4.75 -0.99
N ASP A 136 -15.22 -3.64 -1.27
CA ASP A 136 -16.36 -3.64 -2.19
C ASP A 136 -15.91 -3.83 -3.64
N ALA A 137 -14.74 -3.31 -4.03
CA ALA A 137 -14.12 -3.62 -5.32
C ALA A 137 -13.74 -5.11 -5.43
N ALA A 138 -13.17 -5.71 -4.40
CA ALA A 138 -12.84 -7.14 -4.38
C ALA A 138 -14.11 -8.01 -4.54
N LYS A 139 -15.18 -7.72 -3.78
CA LYS A 139 -16.47 -8.41 -3.93
C LYS A 139 -17.05 -8.29 -5.35
N HIS A 140 -16.92 -7.12 -5.98
CA HIS A 140 -17.31 -6.96 -7.37
C HIS A 140 -16.51 -7.88 -8.28
N GLY A 141 -15.19 -7.94 -8.11
CA GLY A 141 -14.29 -8.80 -8.88
C GLY A 141 -14.63 -10.29 -8.72
N GLU A 142 -14.95 -10.73 -7.50
CA GLU A 142 -15.40 -12.10 -7.22
C GLU A 142 -16.71 -12.42 -7.94
N ALA A 143 -17.72 -11.54 -7.84
CA ALA A 143 -18.99 -11.71 -8.53
C ALA A 143 -18.83 -11.72 -10.06
N LEU A 144 -17.92 -10.90 -10.60
CA LEU A 144 -17.57 -10.90 -12.01
C LEU A 144 -16.90 -12.23 -12.42
N LEU A 145 -15.96 -12.71 -11.62
CA LEU A 145 -15.26 -13.98 -11.86
C LEU A 145 -16.25 -15.16 -11.90
N ASP A 146 -17.19 -15.19 -10.96
CA ASP A 146 -18.26 -16.19 -10.92
C ASP A 146 -19.18 -16.08 -12.13
N SER A 147 -19.54 -14.85 -12.55
CA SER A 147 -20.36 -14.64 -13.75
C SER A 147 -19.66 -15.13 -15.02
N ILE A 148 -18.34 -14.95 -15.13
CA ILE A 148 -17.56 -15.38 -16.30
C ILE A 148 -17.41 -16.91 -16.30
N ARG A 149 -17.20 -17.53 -15.14
CA ARG A 149 -17.03 -18.99 -14.99
C ARG A 149 -18.33 -19.76 -15.18
N ASN A 150 -19.46 -19.21 -14.73
CA ASN A 150 -20.77 -19.88 -14.75
C ASN A 150 -21.59 -19.60 -16.01
N HIS A 151 -21.08 -18.87 -17.00
CA HIS A 151 -21.82 -18.63 -18.24
C HIS A 151 -21.91 -19.92 -19.07
N PRO A 152 -23.11 -20.50 -19.27
CA PRO A 152 -23.25 -21.66 -20.12
C PRO A 152 -23.03 -21.19 -21.57
N SER A 153 -21.88 -21.53 -22.15
CA SER A 153 -21.77 -21.55 -23.61
C SER A 153 -22.94 -22.41 -24.13
N GLY A 154 -23.75 -21.84 -25.03
CA GLY A 154 -25.08 -22.33 -25.41
C GLY A 154 -25.26 -23.86 -25.43
N ASP A 155 -26.38 -24.30 -24.87
CA ASP A 155 -26.88 -25.68 -24.82
C ASP A 155 -25.86 -26.73 -24.30
N SER A 156 -25.81 -26.88 -22.98
CA SER A 156 -25.42 -28.17 -22.40
C SER A 156 -26.25 -28.50 -21.16
N LYS A 157 -27.31 -29.28 -21.40
CA LYS A 157 -27.67 -30.38 -20.52
C LYS A 157 -26.50 -31.39 -20.51
N LEU A 158 -25.41 -31.07 -19.83
CA LEU A 158 -24.39 -32.04 -19.48
C LEU A 158 -24.12 -31.91 -17.99
N THR A 159 -24.50 -33.00 -17.32
CA THR A 159 -24.39 -33.32 -15.91
C THR A 159 -23.09 -32.84 -15.25
N TYR A 160 -23.25 -32.26 -14.06
CA TYR A 160 -22.22 -31.92 -13.09
C TYR A 160 -21.25 -33.08 -12.86
N SER A 161 -20.00 -32.89 -13.27
CA SER A 161 -18.85 -33.69 -12.87
C SER A 161 -17.68 -32.72 -12.67
N GLU A 162 -16.97 -32.86 -11.55
CA GLU A 162 -15.89 -31.99 -11.07
C GLU A 162 -14.67 -31.88 -12.01
N ASP A 163 -14.61 -32.68 -13.07
CA ASP A 163 -13.41 -32.85 -13.89
C ASP A 163 -13.28 -31.87 -15.07
N LYS A 164 -14.08 -30.78 -15.10
CA LYS A 164 -14.11 -29.80 -16.21
C LYS A 164 -13.57 -28.40 -15.89
N LEU A 165 -12.74 -28.24 -14.87
CA LEU A 165 -11.97 -26.98 -14.66
C LEU A 165 -11.13 -26.61 -15.90
N TYR A 166 -10.82 -27.60 -16.76
CA TYR A 166 -10.01 -27.44 -17.97
C TYR A 166 -10.77 -27.23 -19.29
N ARG A 167 -12.10 -27.09 -19.29
CA ARG A 167 -12.86 -26.79 -20.53
C ARG A 167 -13.43 -25.37 -20.55
N VAL A 168 -12.71 -24.42 -19.96
CA VAL A 168 -12.93 -22.99 -20.21
C VAL A 168 -12.53 -22.74 -21.66
N CYS A 169 -13.46 -22.23 -22.47
CA CYS A 169 -13.16 -21.90 -23.86
C CYS A 169 -11.94 -20.95 -23.90
N PRO A 170 -10.98 -21.13 -24.83
CA PRO A 170 -9.73 -20.34 -24.85
C PRO A 170 -9.94 -18.82 -24.78
N TYR A 171 -11.06 -18.31 -25.31
CA TYR A 171 -11.41 -16.89 -25.29
C TYR A 171 -11.89 -16.36 -23.92
N ILE A 172 -12.39 -17.24 -23.04
CA ILE A 172 -12.85 -16.91 -21.68
C ILE A 172 -11.67 -16.88 -20.70
N LEU A 173 -10.70 -17.76 -20.89
CA LEU A 173 -9.53 -17.91 -20.01
C LEU A 173 -8.77 -16.59 -19.83
N GLY A 174 -8.58 -15.82 -20.91
CA GLY A 174 -7.89 -14.53 -20.83
C GLY A 174 -8.60 -13.51 -19.91
N ASN A 175 -9.93 -13.48 -19.94
CA ASN A 175 -10.70 -12.59 -19.05
C ASN A 175 -10.66 -13.10 -17.59
N VAL A 176 -10.78 -14.42 -17.37
CA VAL A 176 -10.67 -15.05 -16.04
C VAL A 176 -9.33 -14.71 -15.39
N THR A 177 -8.22 -14.98 -16.08
CA THR A 177 -6.87 -14.70 -15.57
C THR A 177 -6.66 -13.21 -15.30
N ALA A 178 -7.25 -12.32 -16.11
CA ALA A 178 -7.16 -10.88 -15.86
C ALA A 178 -7.91 -10.47 -14.59
N VAL A 179 -9.12 -10.99 -14.35
CA VAL A 179 -9.89 -10.73 -13.12
C VAL A 179 -9.15 -11.29 -11.90
N GLU A 180 -8.67 -12.53 -11.96
CA GLU A 180 -7.90 -13.16 -10.87
C GLU A 180 -6.67 -12.34 -10.50
N ARG A 181 -5.90 -11.87 -11.50
CA ARG A 181 -4.73 -11.01 -11.25
C ARG A 181 -5.12 -9.70 -10.56
N LEU A 182 -6.19 -9.04 -11.01
CA LEU A 182 -6.67 -7.81 -10.38
C LEU A 182 -7.15 -8.05 -8.94
N LEU A 183 -7.77 -9.19 -8.65
CA LEU A 183 -8.17 -9.58 -7.30
C LEU A 183 -6.95 -9.78 -6.38
N VAL A 184 -5.93 -10.50 -6.86
CA VAL A 184 -4.66 -10.66 -6.10
C VAL A 184 -4.01 -9.30 -5.82
N GLN A 185 -3.98 -8.41 -6.82
CA GLN A 185 -3.45 -7.05 -6.65
C GLN A 185 -4.24 -6.23 -5.62
N LEU A 186 -5.58 -6.33 -5.60
CA LEU A 186 -6.41 -5.68 -4.60
C LEU A 186 -6.15 -6.21 -3.18
N GLU A 187 -5.97 -7.52 -3.02
CA GLU A 187 -5.63 -8.12 -1.72
C GLU A 187 -4.27 -7.64 -1.21
N GLU A 188 -3.25 -7.62 -2.07
CA GLU A 188 -1.93 -7.11 -1.72
C GLU A 188 -1.99 -5.62 -1.36
N THR A 189 -2.72 -4.83 -2.15
CA THR A 189 -2.95 -3.40 -1.89
C THR A 189 -3.64 -3.18 -0.55
N GLU A 190 -4.64 -3.99 -0.20
CA GLU A 190 -5.34 -3.92 1.09
C GLU A 190 -4.38 -4.20 2.27
N ARG A 191 -3.56 -5.24 2.15
CA ARG A 191 -2.57 -5.61 3.17
C ARG A 191 -1.54 -4.49 3.37
N THR A 192 -0.97 -3.96 2.30
CA THR A 192 0.00 -2.86 2.38
C THR A 192 -0.62 -1.60 2.97
N PHE A 193 -1.86 -1.28 2.59
CA PHE A 193 -2.59 -0.13 3.14
C PHE A 193 -2.85 -0.28 4.65
N ASP A 194 -3.24 -1.47 5.08
CA ASP A 194 -3.44 -1.80 6.49
C ASP A 194 -2.16 -1.65 7.32
N GLU A 195 -1.05 -2.21 6.83
CA GLU A 195 0.25 -2.12 7.50
C GLU A 195 0.70 -0.66 7.65
N PHE A 196 0.56 0.13 6.58
CA PHE A 196 0.85 1.56 6.61
C PHE A 196 0.00 2.29 7.66
N TRP A 197 -1.32 2.08 7.64
CA TRP A 197 -2.23 2.71 8.60
C TRP A 197 -1.95 2.29 10.05
N GLN A 198 -1.65 1.03 10.30
CA GLN A 198 -1.33 0.54 11.64
C GLN A 198 -0.08 1.24 12.19
N ASN A 199 0.95 1.41 11.36
CA ASN A 199 2.16 2.14 11.72
C ASN A 199 1.85 3.62 12.02
N HIS A 200 1.22 4.32 11.07
CA HIS A 200 0.87 5.74 11.20
C HIS A 200 0.00 6.02 12.43
N SER A 201 -1.10 5.27 12.58
CA SER A 201 -2.03 5.43 13.70
C SER A 201 -1.40 5.10 15.05
N SER A 202 -0.42 4.19 15.09
CA SER A 202 0.34 3.87 16.30
C SER A 202 1.20 5.07 16.73
N ARG A 203 1.92 5.67 15.79
CA ARG A 203 2.74 6.88 16.04
C ARG A 203 1.86 8.03 16.52
N LEU A 204 0.69 8.23 15.89
CA LEU A 204 -0.23 9.29 16.29
C LEU A 204 -0.86 9.04 17.67
N ARG A 205 -1.16 7.78 18.03
CA ARG A 205 -1.60 7.41 19.39
C ARG A 205 -0.52 7.65 20.45
N GLN A 206 0.73 7.30 20.15
CA GLN A 206 1.86 7.59 21.04
C GLN A 206 2.05 9.10 21.22
N CYS A 207 1.87 9.89 20.16
CA CYS A 207 1.86 11.35 20.26
C CYS A 207 0.76 11.82 21.23
N LEU A 208 -0.47 11.30 21.08
CA LEU A 208 -1.58 11.64 21.96
C LEU A 208 -1.28 11.31 23.43
N GLU A 209 -0.77 10.11 23.71
CA GLU A 209 -0.38 9.71 25.07
C GLU A 209 0.69 10.62 25.67
N LEU A 210 1.66 11.06 24.86
CA LEU A 210 2.66 12.03 25.28
C LEU A 210 2.02 13.39 25.60
N ARG A 211 1.09 13.87 24.77
CA ARG A 211 0.39 15.15 25.03
C ARG A 211 -0.46 15.11 26.29
N MET A 212 -1.15 14.00 26.52
CA MET A 212 -1.90 13.79 27.76
C MET A 212 -0.97 13.80 28.96
N PHE A 213 0.17 13.10 28.89
CA PHE A 213 1.17 13.13 29.95
C PHE A 213 1.73 14.54 30.19
N GLU A 214 2.06 15.29 29.14
CA GLU A 214 2.56 16.67 29.26
C GLU A 214 1.54 17.60 29.92
N GLN A 215 0.25 17.39 29.64
CA GLN A 215 -0.85 18.12 30.28
C GLN A 215 -1.00 17.73 31.76
N ASP A 216 -1.12 16.43 32.05
CA ASP A 216 -1.21 15.89 33.42
C ASP A 216 -0.02 16.33 34.28
N PHE A 217 1.18 16.38 33.70
CA PHE A 217 2.39 16.84 34.36
C PHE A 217 2.28 18.32 34.77
N LYS A 218 1.77 19.20 33.88
CA LYS A 218 1.58 20.62 34.19
C LYS A 218 0.54 20.82 35.28
N ASP A 219 -0.57 20.09 35.21
CA ASP A 219 -1.64 20.17 36.20
C ASP A 219 -1.15 19.72 37.58
N LEU A 220 -0.39 18.63 37.62
CA LEU A 220 0.20 18.13 38.86
C LEU A 220 1.31 19.04 39.41
N GLN A 221 2.08 19.71 38.56
CA GLN A 221 3.03 20.73 39.01
C GLN A 221 2.29 21.89 39.70
N SER A 222 1.15 22.34 39.16
CA SER A 222 0.32 23.35 39.80
C SER A 222 -0.27 22.88 41.14
N ASP A 223 -0.62 21.60 41.27
CA ASP A 223 -1.04 21.00 42.54
C ASP A 223 0.09 21.02 43.59
N ILE A 224 1.33 20.71 43.18
CA ILE A 224 2.52 20.75 44.04
C ILE A 224 2.78 22.19 44.50
N ASP A 225 2.78 23.17 43.60
CA ASP A 225 3.02 24.57 43.92
C ASP A 225 2.00 25.07 44.97
N ARG A 226 0.72 24.73 44.81
CA ARG A 226 -0.34 25.04 45.80
C ARG A 226 -0.14 24.31 47.12
N ALA A 227 0.35 23.07 47.11
CA ALA A 227 0.65 22.34 48.32
C ALA A 227 1.83 22.98 49.08
N GLU A 228 2.84 23.48 48.38
CA GLU A 228 3.94 24.24 48.98
C GLU A 228 3.46 25.55 49.64
N GLU A 229 2.54 26.29 49.01
CA GLU A 229 1.89 27.46 49.63
C GLU A 229 1.14 27.12 50.92
N LEU A 230 0.43 25.97 50.93
CA LEU A 230 -0.26 25.47 52.12
C LEU A 230 0.71 25.08 53.25
N ILE A 231 1.86 24.48 52.89
CA ILE A 231 2.92 24.17 53.86
C ILE A 231 3.43 25.46 54.50
N VAL A 232 3.74 26.49 53.70
CA VAL A 232 4.19 27.79 54.21
C VAL A 232 3.15 28.41 55.14
N THR A 233 1.88 28.38 54.75
CA THR A 233 0.77 28.89 55.58
C THR A 233 0.67 28.12 56.90
N GLY A 234 0.79 26.79 56.86
CA GLY A 234 0.80 25.94 58.04
C GLY A 234 1.97 26.26 58.99
N GLN A 235 3.17 26.45 58.44
CA GLN A 235 4.36 26.85 59.20
C GLN A 235 4.20 28.22 59.88
N GLN A 236 3.54 29.17 59.22
CA GLN A 236 3.21 30.47 59.83
C GLN A 236 2.24 30.33 61.00
N LEU A 237 1.22 29.48 60.88
CA LEU A 237 0.27 29.18 61.98
C LEU A 237 0.97 28.54 63.17
N LEU A 238 1.91 27.63 62.93
CA LEU A 238 2.73 26.97 63.95
C LEU A 238 3.66 27.95 64.68
N SER A 239 4.04 29.06 64.03
CA SER A 239 4.85 30.12 64.62
C SER A 239 4.06 31.03 65.57
N SER A 240 2.72 30.93 65.61
CA SER A 240 1.86 31.68 66.53
C SER A 240 1.83 31.03 67.92
N ARG A 241 1.74 31.83 69.00
CA ARG A 241 1.89 31.40 70.42
C ARG A 241 0.78 30.46 70.97
N HIS A 242 -0.03 29.84 70.12
CA HIS A 242 -1.10 28.95 70.56
C HIS A 242 -0.63 27.48 70.46
N HIS A 243 -0.86 26.69 71.50
CA HIS A 243 -0.39 25.29 71.56
C HIS A 243 -1.27 24.29 70.77
N GLY A 244 -2.53 24.64 70.46
CA GLY A 244 -3.48 23.76 69.74
C GLY A 244 -3.16 23.42 68.26
N PRO A 245 -2.57 24.33 67.46
CA PRO A 245 -2.17 24.05 66.09
C PRO A 245 -1.00 23.07 65.94
N LEU A 246 -0.15 22.91 66.96
CA LEU A 246 1.09 22.10 66.85
C LEU A 246 0.81 20.62 66.61
N ASP A 247 -0.05 20.00 67.41
CA ASP A 247 -0.28 18.55 67.34
C ASP A 247 -1.11 18.12 66.12
N CYS A 248 -1.79 19.06 65.45
CA CYS A 248 -2.69 18.76 64.33
C CYS A 248 -2.21 19.28 62.97
N VAL A 249 -1.49 20.42 62.93
CA VAL A 249 -1.01 21.05 61.68
C VAL A 249 0.38 20.53 61.31
N GLN A 250 1.29 20.37 62.28
CA GLN A 250 2.65 19.86 62.04
C GLN A 250 2.67 18.52 61.26
N PRO A 251 1.94 17.45 61.68
CA PRO A 251 1.98 16.18 60.95
C PRO A 251 1.42 16.30 59.53
N LYS A 252 0.45 17.19 59.30
CA LYS A 252 -0.11 17.42 57.95
C LYS A 252 0.88 18.15 57.04
N CYS A 253 1.59 19.16 57.54
CA CYS A 253 2.64 19.85 56.78
C CYS A 253 3.78 18.89 56.44
N SER A 254 4.26 18.10 57.39
CA SER A 254 5.34 17.13 57.15
C SER A 254 4.93 16.03 56.16
N GLU A 255 3.69 15.55 56.23
CA GLU A 255 3.20 14.55 55.27
C GLU A 255 3.01 15.14 53.88
N LEU A 256 2.48 16.36 53.77
CA LEU A 256 2.31 17.05 52.49
C LEU A 256 3.67 17.33 51.84
N GLU A 257 4.66 17.77 52.60
CA GLU A 257 6.03 17.97 52.14
C GLU A 257 6.63 16.66 51.61
N ARG A 258 6.49 15.56 52.38
CA ARG A 258 6.92 14.22 51.95
C ARG A 258 6.25 13.78 50.65
N MET A 259 4.95 14.04 50.50
CA MET A 259 4.19 13.70 49.29
C MET A 259 4.64 14.52 48.09
N CYS A 260 4.82 15.84 48.25
CA CYS A 260 5.30 16.72 47.18
C CYS A 260 6.68 16.28 46.67
N THR A 261 7.64 16.01 47.57
CA THR A 261 8.97 15.51 47.17
C THR A 261 8.86 14.19 46.40
N GLN A 262 8.08 13.23 46.89
CA GLN A 262 7.93 11.94 46.22
C GLN A 262 7.28 12.04 44.83
N LEU A 263 6.29 12.91 44.67
CA LEU A 263 5.65 13.14 43.38
C LEU A 263 6.61 13.83 42.42
N PHE A 264 7.30 14.88 42.87
CA PHE A 264 8.27 15.62 42.06
C PHE A 264 9.41 14.71 41.56
N ASP A 265 9.98 13.87 42.42
CA ASP A 265 11.05 12.94 42.05
C ASP A 265 10.57 11.94 40.99
N ARG A 266 9.36 11.37 41.17
CA ARG A 266 8.77 10.42 40.22
C ARG A 266 8.46 11.07 38.86
N LEU A 267 7.91 12.27 38.88
CA LEU A 267 7.57 13.02 37.67
C LEU A 267 8.81 13.41 36.88
N THR A 268 9.83 13.92 37.57
CA THR A 268 11.11 14.26 36.98
C THR A 268 11.77 13.03 36.35
N SER A 269 11.79 11.91 37.07
CA SER A 269 12.30 10.64 36.53
C SER A 269 11.55 10.18 35.29
N ARG A 270 10.20 10.23 35.30
CA ARG A 270 9.38 9.84 34.15
C ARG A 270 9.58 10.76 32.95
N PHE A 271 9.64 12.07 33.17
CA PHE A 271 9.89 13.06 32.11
C PHE A 271 11.25 12.83 31.44
N GLN A 272 12.30 12.58 32.24
CA GLN A 272 13.63 12.26 31.70
C GLN A 272 13.63 10.98 30.88
N THR A 273 12.97 9.92 31.35
CA THR A 273 12.86 8.65 30.62
C THR A 273 12.12 8.85 29.29
N LEU A 274 10.96 9.52 29.30
CA LEU A 274 10.19 9.79 28.08
C LEU A 274 10.98 10.63 27.07
N THR A 275 11.72 11.63 27.54
CA THR A 275 12.59 12.45 26.68
C THR A 275 13.66 11.60 26.00
N LYS A 276 14.32 10.70 26.74
CA LYS A 276 15.33 9.77 26.20
C LYS A 276 14.71 8.80 25.20
N CYS A 277 13.55 8.21 25.51
CA CYS A 277 12.84 7.30 24.61
C CYS A 277 12.42 7.99 23.32
N ARG A 278 11.94 9.24 23.40
CA ARG A 278 11.58 10.04 22.23
C ARG A 278 12.81 10.33 21.35
N GLU A 279 13.92 10.75 21.94
CA GLU A 279 15.15 11.00 21.20
C GLU A 279 15.67 9.73 20.51
N LEU A 280 15.59 8.58 21.19
CA LEU A 280 15.90 7.28 20.59
C LEU A 280 15.03 7.01 19.37
N GLN A 281 13.71 7.15 19.52
CA GLN A 281 12.77 6.85 18.46
C GLN A 281 12.96 7.77 17.25
N GLU A 282 13.19 9.07 17.44
CA GLU A 282 13.51 10.01 16.36
C GLU A 282 14.81 9.62 15.61
N ARG A 283 15.82 9.10 16.32
CA ARG A 283 17.06 8.62 15.69
C ARG A 283 16.83 7.33 14.90
N ILE A 284 16.07 6.38 15.44
CA ILE A 284 15.69 5.13 14.75
C ILE A 284 14.88 5.45 13.48
N GLU A 285 13.90 6.35 13.56
CA GLU A 285 13.10 6.75 12.40
C GLU A 285 13.97 7.37 11.31
N LYS A 286 14.90 8.26 11.65
CA LYS A 286 15.85 8.83 10.68
C LYS A 286 16.77 7.78 10.06
N ALA A 287 17.25 6.82 10.86
CA ALA A 287 18.08 5.72 10.36
C ALA A 287 17.30 4.80 9.41
N ASN A 288 16.08 4.42 9.78
CA ASN A 288 15.20 3.60 8.95
C ASN A 288 14.84 4.31 7.64
N LYS A 289 14.53 5.62 7.68
CA LYS A 289 14.27 6.41 6.47
C LYS A 289 15.49 6.45 5.57
N TRP A 290 16.68 6.61 6.14
CA TRP A 290 17.92 6.54 5.37
C TRP A 290 18.10 5.15 4.74
N CYS A 291 17.94 4.06 5.48
CA CYS A 291 18.00 2.72 4.93
C CYS A 291 17.00 2.49 3.79
N ALA A 292 15.75 2.97 3.92
CA ALA A 292 14.74 2.89 2.88
C ALA A 292 15.18 3.63 1.60
N CYS A 293 15.64 4.88 1.73
CA CYS A 293 16.22 5.61 0.59
C CYS A 293 17.40 4.88 -0.06
N GLY A 294 18.20 4.15 0.74
CA GLY A 294 19.29 3.33 0.25
C GLY A 294 18.82 2.12 -0.56
N ILE A 295 17.77 1.45 -0.11
CA ILE A 295 17.13 0.35 -0.85
C ILE A 295 16.55 0.87 -2.17
N ASP A 296 15.83 1.99 -2.14
CA ASP A 296 15.24 2.60 -3.34
C ASP A 296 16.33 3.04 -4.33
N LEU A 297 17.41 3.64 -3.83
CA LEU A 297 18.56 4.00 -4.64
C LEU A 297 19.11 2.75 -5.34
N LEU A 298 19.35 1.67 -4.60
CA LEU A 298 19.88 0.41 -5.15
C LEU A 298 18.90 -0.25 -6.13
N ALA A 299 17.60 -0.25 -5.85
CA ALA A 299 16.58 -0.77 -6.75
C ALA A 299 16.47 0.05 -8.05
N SER A 300 16.72 1.36 -7.97
CA SER A 300 16.76 2.25 -9.13
C SER A 300 17.99 2.03 -10.04
N GLN A 301 19.04 1.38 -9.52
CA GLN A 301 20.22 0.93 -10.27
C GLN A 301 19.87 -0.29 -11.15
N GLN A 302 19.01 -0.10 -12.14
CA GLN A 302 18.68 -1.16 -13.09
C GLN A 302 19.96 -1.59 -13.84
N MET A 303 20.26 -2.89 -13.79
CA MET A 303 21.45 -3.47 -14.45
C MET A 303 21.52 -3.15 -15.95
N GLU A 304 20.42 -2.86 -16.64
CA GLU A 304 20.48 -2.54 -18.08
C GLU A 304 20.98 -1.11 -18.37
N LYS A 305 20.81 -0.16 -17.43
CA LYS A 305 21.24 1.23 -17.61
C LYS A 305 22.76 1.38 -17.46
N CYS A 306 23.38 0.72 -16.47
CA CYS A 306 24.81 0.85 -16.19
C CYS A 306 25.76 0.32 -17.29
N TRP A 307 25.26 -0.44 -18.29
CA TRP A 307 26.08 -1.03 -19.36
C TRP A 307 25.99 -0.23 -20.66
N SER A 308 25.14 0.80 -20.68
CA SER A 308 24.85 1.60 -21.87
C SER A 308 25.97 2.62 -22.17
N SER A 309 26.62 3.15 -21.13
CA SER A 309 27.78 4.04 -21.25
C SER A 309 28.63 4.07 -19.98
N ALA A 310 29.93 4.37 -20.11
CA ALA A 310 30.84 4.53 -18.98
C ALA A 310 30.45 5.72 -18.08
N GLU A 311 29.93 6.79 -18.66
CA GLU A 311 29.46 7.99 -17.94
C GLU A 311 28.28 7.68 -17.00
N GLN A 312 27.36 6.81 -17.43
CA GLN A 312 26.24 6.38 -16.57
C GLN A 312 26.72 5.49 -15.42
N ALA A 313 27.70 4.62 -15.65
CA ALA A 313 28.30 3.81 -14.58
C ALA A 313 29.03 4.69 -13.56
N GLU A 314 29.75 5.72 -14.00
CA GLU A 314 30.40 6.71 -13.12
C GLU A 314 29.36 7.49 -12.31
N GLN A 315 28.25 7.91 -12.91
CA GLN A 315 27.17 8.60 -12.20
C GLN A 315 26.54 7.71 -11.12
N CYS A 316 26.24 6.44 -11.44
CA CYS A 316 25.69 5.48 -10.47
C CYS A 316 26.64 5.28 -9.27
N LEU A 317 27.95 5.19 -9.54
CA LEU A 317 28.98 5.09 -8.50
C LEU A 317 29.05 6.36 -7.66
N ALA A 318 28.98 7.54 -8.29
CA ALA A 318 28.97 8.83 -7.59
C ALA A 318 27.74 8.98 -6.69
N ASP A 319 26.55 8.58 -7.14
CA ASP A 319 25.31 8.62 -6.37
C ASP A 319 25.40 7.72 -5.13
N ILE A 320 25.92 6.49 -5.29
CA ILE A 320 26.15 5.57 -4.17
C ILE A 320 27.18 6.13 -3.18
N GLN A 321 28.29 6.70 -3.66
CA GLN A 321 29.31 7.30 -2.81
C GLN A 321 28.78 8.50 -2.02
N CYS A 322 28.01 9.38 -2.68
CA CYS A 322 27.36 10.52 -2.03
C CYS A 322 26.35 10.05 -0.98
N PHE A 323 25.57 9.01 -1.28
CA PHE A 323 24.62 8.43 -0.35
C PHE A 323 25.33 7.82 0.87
N ILE A 324 26.41 7.06 0.69
CA ILE A 324 27.21 6.53 1.80
C ILE A 324 27.81 7.66 2.65
N ALA A 325 28.34 8.72 2.03
CA ALA A 325 28.88 9.87 2.75
C ALA A 325 27.82 10.57 3.62
N SER A 326 26.55 10.59 3.19
CA SER A 326 25.46 11.15 4.00
C SER A 326 25.23 10.44 5.34
N ALA A 327 25.73 9.22 5.53
CA ALA A 327 25.65 8.50 6.81
C ALA A 327 26.39 9.22 7.96
N GLU A 328 27.33 10.12 7.65
CA GLU A 328 28.04 10.93 8.66
C GLU A 328 27.07 11.77 9.52
N GLN A 329 25.89 12.13 8.98
CA GLN A 329 24.86 12.90 9.69
C GLN A 329 24.38 12.24 10.99
N PHE A 330 24.53 10.91 11.11
CA PHE A 330 24.12 10.17 12.29
C PHE A 330 25.13 10.27 13.44
N LYS A 331 26.35 10.77 13.19
CA LYS A 331 27.44 10.91 14.19
C LYS A 331 27.69 9.62 14.98
N LEU A 332 27.43 8.46 14.38
CA LEU A 332 27.66 7.16 14.99
C LEU A 332 29.11 6.76 14.70
N SER A 333 30.02 7.07 15.62
CA SER A 333 31.41 6.63 15.52
C SER A 333 31.55 5.12 15.76
N ASN A 334 30.57 4.50 16.44
CA ASN A 334 30.54 3.07 16.75
C ASN A 334 29.10 2.54 16.92
N PRO A 335 28.68 1.47 16.21
CA PRO A 335 27.37 0.82 16.41
C PRO A 335 27.09 0.36 17.86
N LYS A 336 28.14 0.13 18.66
CA LYS A 336 28.00 -0.25 20.06
C LYS A 336 27.63 0.91 21.00
N GLU A 337 27.92 2.16 20.63
CA GLU A 337 27.48 3.33 21.41
C GLU A 337 25.96 3.48 21.36
N PHE A 338 25.34 3.18 20.22
CA PHE A 338 23.89 3.21 20.09
C PHE A 338 23.22 2.22 21.06
N ARG A 339 23.75 0.99 21.16
CA ARG A 339 23.24 0.02 22.15
C ARG A 339 23.48 0.46 23.58
N SER A 340 24.67 0.99 23.92
CA SER A 340 24.98 1.32 25.32
C SER A 340 24.23 2.55 25.83
N LEU A 341 23.94 3.54 24.97
CA LEU A 341 23.21 4.76 25.36
C LEU A 341 21.75 4.49 25.77
N PHE A 342 21.16 3.40 25.26
CA PHE A 342 19.73 3.14 25.41
C PHE A 342 19.42 1.79 26.07
N GLN A 343 20.44 1.03 26.48
CA GLN A 343 20.27 -0.30 27.07
C GLN A 343 19.31 -0.30 28.27
N ASP A 344 19.30 0.77 29.06
CA ASP A 344 18.46 0.93 30.24
C ASP A 344 17.03 1.40 29.92
N SER A 345 16.75 1.75 28.65
CA SER A 345 15.46 2.27 28.16
C SER A 345 14.79 1.35 27.13
N ILE A 346 15.41 0.22 26.78
CA ILE A 346 14.86 -0.77 25.85
C ILE A 346 13.78 -1.60 26.55
N THR A 347 12.55 -1.52 26.05
CA THR A 347 11.47 -2.45 26.39
C THR A 347 11.55 -3.73 25.54
N PRO A 348 10.92 -4.85 25.95
CA PRO A 348 10.87 -6.08 25.14
C PRO A 348 10.38 -5.84 23.70
N GLU A 349 9.45 -4.92 23.52
CA GLU A 349 8.83 -4.54 22.24
C GLU A 349 9.78 -3.73 21.34
N THR A 350 10.63 -2.87 21.92
CA THR A 350 11.59 -2.03 21.17
C THR A 350 12.93 -2.72 20.93
N LYS A 351 13.20 -3.83 21.62
CA LYS A 351 14.45 -4.59 21.52
C LYS A 351 14.73 -5.13 20.11
N ALA A 352 13.69 -5.55 19.39
CA ALA A 352 13.83 -6.05 18.02
C ALA A 352 14.25 -4.93 17.06
N LEU A 353 13.62 -3.76 17.17
CA LEU A 353 13.91 -2.57 16.36
C LEU A 353 15.33 -2.04 16.60
N VAL A 354 15.74 -1.93 17.87
CA VAL A 354 17.09 -1.46 18.26
C VAL A 354 18.19 -2.47 17.87
N THR A 355 17.83 -3.73 17.60
CA THR A 355 18.78 -4.77 17.19
C THR A 355 19.00 -4.82 15.69
N GLN A 356 18.08 -4.26 14.90
CA GLN A 356 18.16 -4.21 13.43
C GLN A 356 18.97 -3.03 12.90
N VAL A 357 18.99 -1.91 13.64
CA VAL A 357 19.85 -0.73 13.40
C VAL A 357 21.25 -1.00 13.96
#